data_AF-A0A7L4RFT5-F1
#
_entry.id   AF-A0A7L4RFT5-F1
#
_cell.length_a   1.000
_cell.length_b   1.000
_cell.length_c   1.000
_cell.angle_alpha   90.00
_cell.angle_beta   90.00
_cell.angle_gamma   90.00
#
_symmetry.space_group_name_H-M   'P 1'
#
loop_
_entity.id
_entity.type
_entity.pdbx_description
1 polymer ?
#
loop_
_entity_poly.entity_id
_entity_poly.type
_entity_poly.pdbx_seq_one_letter_code
_entity_poly.pdbx_strand_id
1 'polypeptide(L)' 'MAPVPIILGFPATMWMGGVTFTLLLSTALIGLTIHKGWKNIPIRYHMYCALATIVSALIHILLVIYLYYF' A
#
# COMPACT_ATOMS: atom_id res chain seq x y z
N MET A 1 -14.69 -16.30 -12.06
CA MET A 1 -13.60 -15.47 -12.62
C MET A 1 -14.24 -14.23 -13.22
N ALA A 2 -14.19 -13.14 -12.49
CA ALA A 2 -14.68 -11.84 -12.93
C ALA A 2 -13.72 -11.23 -13.98
N PRO A 3 -14.22 -10.37 -14.87
CA PRO A 3 -13.36 -9.68 -15.84
C PRO A 3 -12.33 -8.82 -15.13
N VAL A 4 -11.05 -9.03 -15.44
CA VAL A 4 -9.95 -8.25 -14.86
C VAL A 4 -9.86 -6.90 -15.57
N PRO A 5 -10.12 -5.77 -14.88
CA PRO A 5 -10.02 -4.46 -15.51
C PRO A 5 -8.55 -4.14 -15.79
N ILE A 6 -8.26 -3.77 -17.04
CA ILE A 6 -6.95 -3.34 -17.51
C ILE A 6 -6.95 -1.82 -17.55
N ILE A 7 -6.01 -1.21 -16.82
CA ILE A 7 -5.83 0.24 -16.77
C ILE A 7 -4.42 0.52 -17.29
N LEU A 8 -4.30 1.32 -18.35
CA LEU A 8 -3.01 1.69 -18.96
C LEU A 8 -2.10 0.47 -19.26
N GLY A 9 -2.69 -0.62 -19.75
CA GLY A 9 -1.95 -1.83 -20.13
C GLY A 9 -1.60 -2.80 -18.98
N PHE A 10 -1.92 -2.46 -17.73
CA PHE A 10 -1.69 -3.33 -16.58
C PHE A 10 -2.99 -3.68 -15.84
N PRO A 11 -3.08 -4.87 -15.22
CA PRO A 11 -4.21 -5.23 -14.38
C PRO A 11 -4.40 -4.23 -13.24
N ALA A 12 -5.65 -3.91 -12.89
CA ALA A 12 -5.94 -3.05 -11.74
C ALA A 12 -5.33 -3.57 -10.43
N THR A 13 -5.19 -4.89 -10.28
CA THR A 13 -4.50 -5.52 -9.15
C THR A 13 -3.02 -5.09 -9.08
N MET A 14 -2.33 -4.98 -10.22
CA MET A 14 -0.94 -4.55 -10.26
C MET A 14 -0.78 -3.08 -9.83
N TRP A 15 -1.69 -2.20 -10.27
CA TRP A 15 -1.70 -0.80 -9.81
C TRP A 15 -1.94 -0.69 -8.31
N MET A 16 -2.92 -1.42 -7.77
CA MET A 16 -3.19 -1.45 -6.33
C MET A 16 -2.03 -2.03 -5.52
N GLY A 17 -1.34 -3.05 -6.06
CA GLY A 17 -0.12 -3.61 -5.48
C GLY A 17 1.00 -2.56 -5.43
N GLY A 18 1.19 -1.82 -6.53
CA GLY A 18 2.13 -0.70 -6.60
C GLY A 18 1.85 0.39 -5.57
N VAL A 19 0.59 0.84 -5.45
CA VAL A 19 0.19 1.83 -4.42
C VAL A 19 0.49 1.30 -3.02
N THR A 20 0.10 0.06 -2.72
CA THR A 20 0.34 -0.56 -1.41
C THR A 20 1.84 -0.66 -1.10
N PHE A 21 2.66 -1.03 -2.09
CA PHE A 21 4.10 -1.11 -1.96
C PHE A 21 4.73 0.26 -1.69
N THR A 22 4.31 1.30 -2.43
CA THR A 22 4.82 2.67 -2.20
C THR A 22 4.46 3.22 -0.82
N LEU A 23 3.26 2.91 -0.32
CA LEU A 23 2.85 3.24 1.04
C LEU A 23 3.73 2.51 2.07
N LEU A 24 3.96 1.21 1.88
CA LEU A 24 4.81 0.41 2.75
C LEU A 24 6.25 0.94 2.78
N LEU A 25 6.81 1.27 1.62
CA LEU A 25 8.15 1.87 1.51
C LEU A 25 8.20 3.22 2.23
N SER A 26 7.19 4.06 2.07
CA SER A 26 7.10 5.36 2.75
C SER A 26 7.04 5.19 4.27
N THR A 27 6.21 4.26 4.76
CA THR A 27 6.12 3.90 6.18
C THR A 27 7.47 3.45 6.73
N ALA A 28 8.17 2.58 6.00
CA ALA A 28 9.50 2.09 6.37
C ALA A 28 10.57 3.19 6.39
N LEU A 29 10.59 4.08 5.40
CA LEU A 29 11.51 5.21 5.34
C LEU A 29 11.29 6.18 6.49
N ILE A 30 10.03 6.52 6.81
CA ILE A 30 9.72 7.35 7.97
C ILE A 30 10.17 6.66 9.26
N GLY A 31 9.88 5.36 9.42
CA GLY A 31 10.32 4.57 10.57
C GLY A 31 11.85 4.59 10.73
N LEU A 32 12.59 4.43 9.63
CA LEU A 32 14.05 4.53 9.62
C LEU A 32 14.53 5.92 10.05
N THR A 33 13.91 7.00 9.55
CA THR A 33 14.31 8.37 9.92
C THR A 33 14.05 8.67 11.39
N ILE A 34 12.96 8.15 11.97
CA ILE A 34 12.65 8.26 13.39
C ILE A 34 13.69 7.48 14.21
N HIS A 35 13.96 6.24 13.82
CA HIS A 35 14.91 5.38 14.54
C HIS A 35 16.34 5.96 14.54
N LYS A 36 16.77 6.56 13.42
CA LYS A 36 18.09 7.20 13.31
C LYS A 36 18.14 8.61 13.91
N GLY A 37 17.02 9.16 14.38
CA GLY A 37 16.94 10.54 14.90
C GLY A 37 17.27 11.62 13.86
N TRP A 38 17.20 11.29 12.56
CA TRP A 38 17.68 12.17 11.48
C TRP A 38 16.79 13.38 11.22
N LYS A 39 15.51 13.31 11.60
CA LYS A 39 14.58 14.43 11.52
C LYS A 39 13.63 14.39 12.71
N ASN A 40 13.24 15.56 13.19
CA ASN A 40 12.21 15.75 14.23
C ASN A 40 10.80 15.48 13.65
N ILE A 41 10.62 14.36 12.93
CA ILE A 41 9.35 13.95 12.36
C ILE A 41 8.51 13.33 13.48
N PRO A 42 7.32 13.88 13.77
CA PRO A 42 6.42 13.29 14.74
C PRO A 42 6.02 11.85 14.37
N ILE A 43 6.08 10.93 15.33
CA ILE A 43 5.74 9.51 15.14
C ILE A 43 4.31 9.29 14.59
N ARG A 44 3.40 10.24 14.81
CA ARG A 44 2.05 10.24 14.22
C ARG A 44 2.05 10.05 12.70
N TYR A 45 3.03 10.60 11.97
CA TYR A 45 3.10 10.44 10.51
C TYR A 45 3.43 9.00 10.11
N HIS A 46 4.30 8.33 10.86
CA HIS A 46 4.54 6.90 10.68
C HIS A 46 3.25 6.10 10.92
N MET A 47 2.52 6.41 12.00
CA MET A 47 1.25 5.73 12.31
C MET A 47 0.18 5.95 11.23
N TYR A 48 0.05 7.16 10.70
CA TYR A 48 -0.90 7.45 9.62
C TYR A 48 -0.53 6.71 8.33
N CYS A 49 0.75 6.69 7.95
CA CYS A 49 1.20 5.93 6.78
C CYS A 49 1.00 4.43 6.98
N ALA A 50 1.31 3.88 8.16
CA ALA A 50 1.09 2.47 8.47
C ALA A 50 -0.40 2.09 8.38
N LEU A 51 -1.29 2.93 8.91
CA LEU A 51 -2.74 2.72 8.79
C LEU A 51 -3.19 2.72 7.33
N ALA A 52 -2.72 3.69 6.53
CA ALA A 52 -3.02 3.75 5.10
C ALA A 52 -2.50 2.51 4.36
N THR A 53 -1.30 2.02 4.70
CA THR A 53 -0.74 0.77 4.15
C THR A 53 -1.65 -0.42 4.45
N ILE A 54 -2.09 -0.57 5.70
CA ILE A 54 -2.97 -1.69 6.11
C ILE A 54 -4.30 -1.64 5.36
N VAL A 55 -4.94 -0.48 5.31
CA VAL A 55 -6.22 -0.31 4.58
C VAL A 55 -6.05 -0.62 3.09
N SER A 56 -5.00 -0.10 2.45
CA SER A 56 -4.70 -0.38 1.05
C SER A 56 -4.44 -1.88 0.80
N ALA A 57 -3.71 -2.54 1.70
CA ALA A 57 -3.42 -3.97 1.60
C ALA A 57 -4.69 -4.82 1.71
N LEU A 58 -5.61 -4.48 2.62
CA LEU A 58 -6.89 -5.17 2.74
C LEU A 58 -7.72 -5.02 1.46
N ILE A 59 -7.82 -3.81 0.90
CA ILE A 59 -8.53 -3.57 -0.36
C ILE A 59 -7.86 -4.35 -1.50
N HIS A 60 -6.53 -4.36 -1.57
CA HIS A 60 -5.80 -5.08 -2.61
C HIS A 60 -6.05 -6.60 -2.53
N ILE A 61 -6.02 -7.19 -1.34
CA ILE A 61 -6.30 -8.62 -1.14
C ILE A 61 -7.75 -8.94 -1.53
N LEU A 62 -8.72 -8.13 -1.09
CA LEU A 62 -10.13 -8.32 -1.44
C LEU A 62 -10.36 -8.23 -2.95
N LEU A 63 -9.68 -7.30 -3.64
CA LEU A 63 -9.74 -7.17 -5.09
C LEU A 63 -9.17 -8.41 -5.80
N VAL A 64 -8.04 -8.94 -5.34
CA VAL A 64 -7.46 -10.18 -5.88
C VAL A 64 -8.40 -11.36 -5.65
N ILE A 65 -8.95 -11.51 -4.44
CA ILE A 65 -9.90 -12.58 -4.15
C ILE A 65 -11.11 -12.49 -5.09
N TYR A 66 -11.70 -11.30 -5.22
CA TYR A 66 -12.86 -11.07 -6.07
C TYR A 66 -12.58 -11.38 -7.54
N LEU A 67 -11.45 -10.93 -8.09
CA LEU A 67 -11.17 -11.09 -9.52
C LEU A 67 -10.76 -12.52 -9.90
N TYR A 68 -10.02 -13.21 -9.04
CA TYR A 68 -9.46 -14.52 -9.37
C TYR A 68 -10.33 -15.69 -8.90
N TYR A 69 -11.12 -15.52 -7.83
CA TYR A 69 -11.89 -16.62 -7.22
C TYR A 69 -13.41 -16.49 -7.38
N PHE A 70 -13.94 -15.31 -7.69
CA PHE A 70 -15.34 -15.09 -8.05
C PHE A 70 -15.44 -14.75 -9.52
#